data_AF-A0A955KYC6-F1
#
_entry.id   AF-A0A955KYC6-F1
#
_cell.length_a   1.000
_cell.length_b   1.000
_cell.length_c   1.000
_cell.angle_alpha   90.00
_cell.angle_beta   90.00
_cell.angle_gamma   90.00
#
_symmetry.space_group_name_H-M   'P 1'
#
loop_
_entity.id
_entity.type
_entity.pdbx_description
1 polymer ?
#
loop_
_entity_poly.entity_id
_entity_poly.type
_entity_poly.pdbx_seq_one_letter_code
_entity_poly.pdbx_strand_id
1 'polypeptide(L)'
;MDIPSSVTYIGEYAFSKNKISKLNIKGNITSLARDIFSENKLTSVIIPESVEEIGIRAFANNQITSVKIPINVKVIENLAFTDNQIHTIESL
;
A
#
# COMPACT_ATOMS: atom_id res chain seq x y z
N MET A 1 -2.15 9.03 -8.05
CA MET A 1 -3.33 8.99 -7.17
C MET A 1 -2.95 9.67 -5.88
N ASP A 2 -3.64 10.75 -5.55
CA ASP A 2 -3.47 11.46 -4.29
C ASP A 2 -4.67 11.14 -3.40
N ILE A 3 -4.41 10.57 -2.22
CA ILE A 3 -5.43 10.39 -1.18
C ILE A 3 -5.32 11.59 -0.22
N PRO A 4 -6.33 12.48 -0.16
CA PRO A 4 -6.30 13.66 0.67
C PRO A 4 -6.22 13.36 2.16
N SER A 5 -5.72 14.32 2.94
CA SER A 5 -5.59 14.19 4.41
C SER A 5 -6.92 14.03 5.14
N SER A 6 -8.03 14.49 4.55
CA SER A 6 -9.37 14.33 5.10
C SER A 6 -9.91 12.89 5.01
N VAL A 7 -9.25 12.01 4.25
CA VAL A 7 -9.68 10.61 4.10
C VAL A 7 -9.15 9.81 5.29
N THR A 8 -10.07 9.29 6.08
CA THR A 8 -9.79 8.44 7.26
C THR A 8 -10.03 6.96 7.01
N TYR A 9 -10.78 6.61 5.95
CA TYR A 9 -11.15 5.24 5.64
C TYR A 9 -11.28 5.03 4.12
N ILE A 10 -10.81 3.88 3.65
CA ILE A 10 -10.96 3.40 2.27
C ILE A 10 -11.28 1.92 2.33
N GLY A 11 -12.36 1.51 1.65
CA GLY A 11 -12.84 0.14 1.68
C GLY A 11 -11.96 -0.84 0.91
N GLU A 12 -12.24 -2.13 1.11
CA GLU A 12 -11.63 -3.22 0.34
C GLU A 12 -11.80 -2.99 -1.17
N TYR A 13 -10.80 -3.40 -1.95
CA TYR A 13 -10.79 -3.31 -3.42
C TYR A 13 -10.94 -1.91 -4.04
N ALA A 14 -10.97 -0.82 -3.24
CA ALA A 14 -11.36 0.51 -3.73
C ALA A 14 -10.57 1.02 -4.94
N PHE A 15 -9.29 0.65 -5.05
CA PHE A 15 -8.45 0.98 -6.20
C PHE A 15 -7.86 -0.26 -6.88
N SER A 16 -8.43 -1.44 -6.65
CA SER A 16 -7.99 -2.68 -7.31
C SER A 16 -8.22 -2.60 -8.82
N LYS A 17 -7.38 -3.28 -9.61
CA LYS A 17 -7.52 -3.41 -11.09
C LYS A 17 -7.55 -2.07 -11.83
N ASN A 18 -6.64 -1.18 -11.46
CA ASN A 18 -6.51 0.14 -12.04
C ASN A 18 -5.17 0.31 -12.79
N LYS A 19 -4.89 1.54 -13.25
CA LYS A 19 -3.64 1.89 -13.93
C LYS A 19 -2.78 2.84 -13.07
N ILE A 20 -2.92 2.79 -11.74
CA ILE A 20 -2.21 3.70 -10.84
C ILE A 20 -0.72 3.35 -10.87
N SER A 21 0.10 4.32 -11.27
CA SER A 21 1.56 4.19 -11.30
C SER A 21 2.28 4.94 -10.18
N LYS A 22 1.60 5.91 -9.55
CA LYS A 22 2.11 6.70 -8.43
C LYS A 22 1.03 6.84 -7.37
N LEU A 23 1.43 6.63 -6.13
CA LEU A 23 0.56 6.70 -4.96
C LEU A 23 1.13 7.69 -3.96
N ASN A 24 0.27 8.58 -3.46
CA ASN A 24 0.59 9.54 -2.42
C ASN A 24 -0.55 9.53 -1.39
N ILE A 25 -0.29 8.95 -0.22
CA ILE A 25 -1.28 8.85 0.86
C ILE A 25 -0.98 9.95 1.88
N LYS A 26 -1.83 10.97 1.92
CA LYS A 26 -1.76 12.06 2.92
C LYS A 26 -2.76 11.88 4.06
N GLY A 27 -3.67 10.91 3.93
CA GLY A 27 -4.69 10.56 4.92
C GLY A 27 -4.08 9.92 6.16
N ASN A 28 -4.72 10.14 7.32
CA ASN A 28 -4.41 9.44 8.56
C ASN A 28 -5.07 8.05 8.57
N ILE A 29 -4.67 7.20 7.62
CA ILE A 29 -5.22 5.87 7.44
C ILE A 29 -4.43 4.91 8.33
N THR A 30 -5.13 4.18 9.19
CA THR A 30 -4.51 3.24 10.13
C THR A 30 -4.39 1.83 9.58
N SER A 31 -5.24 1.44 8.63
CA SER A 31 -5.21 0.11 8.00
C SER A 31 -5.42 0.22 6.49
N LEU A 32 -4.57 -0.47 5.72
CA LEU A 32 -4.72 -0.61 4.28
C LEU A 32 -5.51 -1.88 3.98
N ALA A 33 -6.76 -1.72 3.56
CA ALA A 33 -7.71 -2.81 3.42
C ALA A 33 -7.29 -3.88 2.39
N ARG A 34 -7.98 -5.04 2.44
CA ARG A 34 -7.79 -6.14 1.48
C ARG A 34 -7.84 -5.64 0.04
N ASP A 35 -6.83 -6.04 -0.75
CA ASP A 35 -6.72 -5.77 -2.19
C ASP A 35 -6.84 -4.27 -2.58
N ILE A 36 -6.70 -3.32 -1.64
CA ILE A 36 -6.99 -1.89 -1.87
C ILE A 36 -6.27 -1.29 -3.08
N PHE A 37 -5.02 -1.68 -3.34
CA PHE A 37 -4.22 -1.26 -4.51
C PHE A 37 -3.74 -2.45 -5.35
N SER A 38 -4.40 -3.61 -5.27
CA SER A 38 -3.98 -4.78 -6.05
C SER A 38 -4.17 -4.57 -7.56
N GLU A 39 -3.38 -5.27 -8.38
CA GLU A 39 -3.48 -5.24 -9.85
C GLU A 39 -3.37 -3.80 -10.41
N ASN A 40 -2.29 -3.11 -10.05
CA ASN A 40 -1.97 -1.75 -10.51
C ASN A 40 -0.58 -1.71 -11.21
N LYS A 41 -0.02 -0.51 -11.36
CA LYS A 41 1.29 -0.27 -12.00
C LYS A 41 2.28 0.43 -11.08
N LEU A 42 2.11 0.29 -9.76
CA LEU A 42 2.98 0.94 -8.78
C LEU A 42 4.40 0.38 -8.90
N THR A 43 5.39 1.27 -8.92
CA THR A 43 6.82 0.91 -8.97
C THR A 43 7.52 1.12 -7.64
N SER A 44 6.97 1.96 -6.78
CA SER A 44 7.47 2.21 -5.43
C SER A 44 6.32 2.61 -4.52
N VAL A 45 6.40 2.25 -3.25
CA VAL A 45 5.39 2.62 -2.25
C VAL A 45 6.08 3.13 -0.99
N ILE A 46 5.57 4.25 -0.48
CA ILE A 46 5.91 4.78 0.85
C ILE A 46 4.67 4.56 1.72
N ILE A 47 4.79 3.70 2.72
CA ILE A 47 3.72 3.47 3.70
C ILE A 47 3.74 4.63 4.71
N PRO A 48 2.61 5.32 4.95
CA PRO A 48 2.54 6.40 5.93
C PRO A 48 2.77 5.93 7.37
N GLU A 49 3.37 6.79 8.19
CA GLU A 49 3.56 6.60 9.65
C GLU A 49 2.26 6.34 10.44
N SER A 50 1.09 6.61 9.85
CA SER A 50 -0.18 6.30 10.51
C SER A 50 -0.60 4.83 10.37
N VAL A 51 -0.04 4.10 9.41
CA VAL A 51 -0.46 2.74 9.07
C VAL A 51 0.08 1.75 10.09
N GLU A 52 -0.80 1.02 10.74
CA GLU A 52 -0.45 -0.07 11.65
C GLU A 52 -0.63 -1.46 10.99
N GLU A 53 -1.46 -1.56 9.97
CA GLU A 53 -1.82 -2.82 9.30
C GLU A 53 -1.82 -2.69 7.77
N ILE A 54 -1.18 -3.66 7.11
CA ILE A 54 -1.24 -3.85 5.65
C ILE A 54 -2.00 -5.14 5.37
N GLY A 55 -3.22 -5.00 4.83
CA GLY A 55 -4.16 -6.09 4.64
C GLY A 55 -3.80 -7.06 3.51
N ILE A 56 -4.57 -8.16 3.46
CA ILE A 56 -4.36 -9.27 2.52
C ILE A 56 -4.30 -8.74 1.09
N ARG A 57 -3.23 -9.06 0.37
CA ARG A 57 -3.02 -8.65 -1.03
C ARG A 57 -3.08 -7.14 -1.29
N ALA A 58 -2.93 -6.27 -0.28
CA ALA A 58 -3.12 -4.82 -0.42
C ALA A 58 -2.36 -4.18 -1.60
N PHE A 59 -1.16 -4.68 -1.91
CA PHE A 59 -0.31 -4.25 -3.03
C PHE A 59 0.04 -5.39 -4.00
N ALA A 60 -0.73 -6.49 -4.01
CA ALA A 60 -0.46 -7.64 -4.86
C ALA A 60 -0.51 -7.29 -6.36
N ASN A 61 0.26 -7.98 -7.20
CA ASN A 61 0.25 -7.83 -8.66
C ASN A 61 0.53 -6.38 -9.10
N ASN A 62 1.68 -5.85 -8.69
CA ASN A 62 2.18 -4.54 -9.10
C ASN A 62 3.60 -4.68 -9.71
N GLN A 63 4.31 -3.57 -9.91
CA GLN A 63 5.69 -3.54 -10.40
C GLN A 63 6.64 -2.98 -9.33
N ILE A 64 6.30 -3.15 -8.04
CA ILE A 64 7.01 -2.49 -6.94
C ILE A 64 8.41 -3.07 -6.84
N THR A 65 9.43 -2.21 -6.92
CA THR A 65 10.84 -2.56 -6.74
C THR A 65 11.37 -2.13 -5.37
N SER A 66 10.81 -1.04 -4.84
CA SER A 66 11.19 -0.46 -3.55
C SER A 66 9.96 -0.16 -2.70
N VAL A 67 10.02 -0.56 -1.43
CA VAL A 67 9.00 -0.24 -0.43
C VAL A 67 9.66 0.38 0.81
N LYS A 68 9.06 1.45 1.32
CA LYS A 68 9.40 2.04 2.61
C LYS A 68 8.32 1.72 3.62
N ILE A 69 8.67 0.99 4.68
CA ILE A 69 7.74 0.53 5.72
C ILE A 69 8.16 1.16 7.05
N PRO A 70 7.31 1.98 7.69
CA PRO A 70 7.63 2.58 8.97
C PRO A 70 7.58 1.55 10.10
N ILE A 71 8.33 1.82 11.17
CA ILE A 71 8.51 0.86 12.28
C ILE A 71 7.22 0.57 13.07
N ASN A 72 6.19 1.41 12.91
CA ASN A 72 4.91 1.26 13.60
C ASN A 72 3.95 0.28 12.90
N VAL A 73 4.27 -0.25 11.71
CA VAL A 73 3.49 -1.32 11.08
C VAL A 73 3.64 -2.59 11.91
N LYS A 74 2.53 -2.99 12.54
CA LYS A 74 2.45 -4.16 13.43
C LYS A 74 2.14 -5.44 12.67
N VAL A 75 1.34 -5.33 11.61
CA VAL A 75 0.81 -6.47 10.87
C VAL A 75 0.98 -6.25 9.37
N ILE A 76 1.59 -7.25 8.72
CA ILE A 76 1.61 -7.37 7.26
C ILE A 76 0.96 -8.71 6.95
N GLU A 77 -0.25 -8.66 6.41
CA GLU A 77 -1.07 -9.82 6.14
C GLU A 77 -0.56 -10.64 4.94
N ASN A 78 -1.08 -11.86 4.83
CA ASN A 78 -0.71 -12.80 3.78
C ASN A 78 -0.78 -12.17 2.38
N LEU A 79 0.28 -12.40 1.60
CA LEU A 79 0.39 -11.99 0.21
C LEU A 79 0.28 -10.47 -0.02
N ALA A 80 0.43 -9.62 1.02
CA ALA A 80 0.30 -8.17 0.92
C ALA A 80 1.07 -7.57 -0.28
N PHE A 81 2.25 -8.12 -0.58
CA PHE A 81 3.12 -7.68 -1.68
C PHE A 81 3.43 -8.80 -2.71
N THR A 82 2.61 -9.86 -2.80
CA THR A 82 2.85 -10.94 -3.79
C THR A 82 2.89 -10.40 -5.22
N ASP A 83 3.61 -11.09 -6.11
CA ASP A 83 3.68 -10.76 -7.53
C ASP A 83 4.14 -9.30 -7.78
N ASN A 84 5.19 -8.92 -7.08
CA ASN A 84 5.97 -7.69 -7.27
C ASN A 84 7.44 -8.02 -7.58
N GLN A 85 8.26 -7.00 -7.78
CA GLN A 85 9.70 -7.13 -8.11
C GLN A 85 10.57 -6.56 -6.97
N ILE A 86 10.11 -6.70 -5.71
CA ILE A 86 10.73 -6.05 -4.55
C ILE A 86 12.14 -6.63 -4.33
N HIS A 87 13.13 -5.75 -4.39
CA HIS A 87 14.53 -6.04 -4.05
C HIS A 87 15.14 -4.98 -3.12
N THR A 88 14.34 -3.99 -2.70
CA THR A 88 14.75 -2.97 -1.74
C THR A 88 13.63 -2.73 -0.73
N ILE A 89 13.97 -2.88 0.54
CA ILE A 89 13.09 -2.57 1.68
C ILE A 89 13.86 -1.61 2.58
N GLU A 90 13.27 -0.46 2.85
CA GLU A 90 13.81 0.53 3.78
C GLU A 90 12.82 0.70 4.95
N SER A 91 13.36 0.79 6.16
CA SER A 91 12.59 1.26 7.31
C SER A 91 12.59 2.79 7.32
N LEU A 92 11.44 3.39 7.64
CA LEU A 92 11.33 4.81 8.01
C LEU A 92 11.43 4.98 9.52
#